data_AF-A0A6C1TYE9-F1
#
_entry.id   AF-A0A6C1TYE9-F1
#
_cell.length_a   1.000
_cell.length_b   1.000
_cell.length_c   1.000
_cell.angle_alpha   90.00
_cell.angle_beta   90.00
_cell.angle_gamma   90.00
#
_symmetry.space_group_name_H-M   'P 1'
#
loop_
_entity.id
_entity.type
_entity.pdbx_description
1 polymer ?
#
loop_
_entity_poly.entity_id
_entity_poly.type
_entity_poly.pdbx_seq_one_letter_code
_entity_poly.pdbx_strand_id
1 'polypeptide(L)' 'MTTPTVLGIASIVIGFALIAAAFLAVVKGRRTGLAVGLGIAAFVFVTVIPVILAVFVAAPNPGIY' A
#
# COMPACT_ATOMS: atom_id res chain seq x y z
N MET A 1 -4.76 12.21 -15.47
CA MET A 1 -4.81 11.60 -14.13
C MET A 1 -3.82 12.36 -13.27
N THR A 2 -4.21 12.82 -12.08
CA THR A 2 -3.32 13.64 -11.25
C THR A 2 -2.20 12.79 -10.63
N THR A 3 -0.99 13.34 -10.52
CA THR A 3 0.18 12.66 -9.93
C THR A 3 -0.10 11.98 -8.57
N PRO A 4 -0.84 12.59 -7.62
CA PRO A 4 -1.17 11.95 -6.34
C PRO A 4 -2.04 10.70 -6.50
N THR A 5 -2.95 10.70 -7.48
CA THR A 5 -3.82 9.55 -7.78
C THR A 5 -2.99 8.39 -8.31
N VAL A 6 -2.05 8.65 -9.22
CA VAL A 6 -1.14 7.63 -9.76
C VAL A 6 -0.27 7.03 -8.66
N LEU A 7 0.30 7.88 -7.78
CA LEU A 7 1.09 7.43 -6.63
C LEU A 7 0.26 6.60 -5.65
N GLY A 8 -1.00 6.98 -5.40
CA GLY A 8 -1.92 6.22 -4.56
C GLY A 8 -2.19 4.82 -5.12
N ILE A 9 -2.48 4.73 -6.43
CA ILE A 9 -2.71 3.44 -7.10
C ILE A 9 -1.45 2.58 -7.07
N ALA A 10 -0.28 3.15 -7.39
CA ALA A 10 0.99 2.43 -7.37
C ALA A 10 1.30 1.87 -5.96
N SER A 11 1.04 2.66 -4.92
CA SER A 11 1.18 2.23 -3.52
C SER A 11 0.29 1.03 -3.20
N ILE A 12 -0.97 1.05 -3.63
CA ILE A 12 -1.92 -0.05 -3.41
C ILE A 12 -1.46 -1.33 -4.10
N VAL A 13 -0.95 -1.24 -5.35
CA VAL A 13 -0.42 -2.40 -6.08
C VAL A 13 0.76 -3.04 -5.34
N ILE A 14 1.68 -2.21 -4.83
CA ILE A 14 2.80 -2.68 -4.00
C ILE A 14 2.27 -3.35 -2.72
N GLY A 15 1.28 -2.74 -2.08
CA GLY A 15 0.62 -3.27 -0.91
C GLY A 15 0.04 -4.67 -1.13
N PHE A 16 -0.69 -4.90 -2.23
CA PHE A 16 -1.22 -6.22 -2.58
C PHE A 16 -0.11 -7.25 -2.85
N ALA A 17 1.00 -6.84 -3.48
CA ALA A 17 2.16 -7.72 -3.67
C ALA A 17 2.77 -8.13 -2.32
N LEU A 18 2.84 -7.22 -1.36
CA LEU A 18 3.30 -7.51 0.01
C LEU A 18 2.35 -8.46 0.75
N ILE A 19 1.03 -8.33 0.57
CA ILE A 19 0.04 -9.28 1.11
C ILE A 19 0.25 -10.67 0.52
N ALA A 20 0.43 -10.77 -0.80
CA ALA A 20 0.70 -12.05 -1.46
C ALA A 20 2.02 -12.67 -0.96
N ALA A 21 3.07 -11.87 -0.77
CA ALA A 21 4.33 -12.33 -0.20
C ALA A 21 4.18 -12.77 1.26
N ALA A 22 3.39 -12.06 2.08
CA ALA A 22 3.08 -12.43 3.45
C ALA A 22 2.36 -13.78 3.49
N PHE A 23 1.37 -13.97 2.63
CA PHE A 23 0.64 -15.23 2.50
C PHE A 23 1.57 -16.38 2.10
N LEU A 24 2.43 -16.18 1.08
CA LEU A 24 3.41 -17.17 0.66
C LEU A 24 4.40 -17.51 1.78
N ALA A 25 4.84 -16.53 2.58
CA ALA A 25 5.75 -16.76 3.70
C ALA A 25 5.14 -17.65 4.79
N VAL A 26 3.83 -17.53 5.05
CA VAL A 26 3.10 -18.42 5.96
C VAL A 26 2.96 -19.82 5.35
N VAL A 27 2.46 -19.89 4.12
CA VAL A 27 2.07 -21.17 3.48
C VAL A 27 3.28 -22.04 3.15
N LYS A 28 4.35 -21.48 2.57
CA LYS A 28 5.54 -22.25 2.17
C LYS A 28 6.56 -22.46 3.29
N GLY A 29 6.66 -21.50 4.21
CA GLY A 29 7.81 -21.44 5.12
C GLY A 29 7.48 -21.50 6.60
N ARG A 30 6.20 -21.42 7.00
CA ARG A 30 5.78 -21.17 8.39
C ARG A 30 6.56 -20.03 9.07
N ARG A 31 7.02 -19.04 8.27
CA ARG A 31 7.85 -17.92 8.75
C ARG A 31 6.96 -16.81 9.29
N THR A 32 6.30 -17.07 10.42
CA THR A 32 5.28 -16.18 11.00
C THR A 32 5.79 -14.75 11.22
N GLY A 33 7.02 -14.57 11.73
CA GLY A 33 7.59 -13.24 11.94
C GLY A 33 7.77 -12.44 10.64
N LEU A 34 8.19 -13.09 9.57
CA LEU A 34 8.35 -12.45 8.25
C LEU A 34 6.99 -12.12 7.63
N ALA A 35 6.00 -12.99 7.80
CA ALA A 35 4.63 -12.73 7.35
C ALA A 35 3.98 -11.55 8.09
N VAL A 36 4.19 -11.43 9.40
CA VAL A 36 3.70 -10.28 10.18
C VAL A 36 4.38 -8.99 9.73
N GLY A 37 5.69 -8.99 9.53
CA GLY A 37 6.42 -7.83 9.01
C GLY A 37 5.91 -7.39 7.63
N LEU A 38 5.71 -8.35 6.72
CA LEU A 38 5.13 -8.07 5.40
C LEU A 38 3.68 -7.58 5.47
N GLY A 39 2.88 -8.11 6.40
CA GLY A 39 1.50 -7.65 6.62
C GLY A 39 1.43 -6.22 7.15
N ILE A 40 2.32 -5.85 8.08
CA ILE A 40 2.43 -4.47 8.58
C ILE A 40 2.86 -3.53 7.45
N ALA A 41 3.86 -3.92 6.65
CA ALA A 41 4.28 -3.14 5.49
C ALA A 41 3.14 -2.99 4.48
N ALA A 42 2.43 -4.08 4.16
CA ALA A 42 1.25 -4.05 3.29
C ALA A 42 0.19 -3.08 3.79
N PHE A 43 -0.10 -3.08 5.11
CA PHE A 43 -1.05 -2.14 5.69
C PHE A 43 -0.67 -0.69 5.40
N VAL A 44 0.60 -0.30 5.61
CA VAL A 44 1.07 1.06 5.32
C VAL A 44 0.87 1.45 3.86
N PHE A 45 1.17 0.54 2.92
CA PHE A 45 1.04 0.80 1.49
C PHE A 45 -0.40 0.82 0.99
N VAL A 46 -1.29 0.01 1.57
CA VAL A 46 -2.71 -0.05 1.17
C VAL A 46 -3.55 1.02 1.86
N THR A 47 -3.18 1.47 3.06
CA THR A 47 -4.00 2.41 3.85
C THR A 47 -3.30 3.75 4.04
N VAL A 48 -2.19 3.78 4.77
CA VAL A 48 -1.59 5.02 5.27
C VAL A 48 -1.18 5.94 4.11
N ILE A 49 -0.42 5.41 3.15
CA ILE A 49 0.07 6.19 2.01
C ILE A 49 -1.10 6.72 1.15
N PRO A 50 -2.02 5.88 0.64
CA PRO A 50 -3.12 6.38 -0.20
C PRO A 50 -4.07 7.30 0.57
N VAL A 51 -4.32 7.09 1.86
CA VAL A 51 -5.13 8.00 2.68
C VAL A 51 -4.45 9.37 2.81
N ILE A 52 -3.14 9.41 3.07
CA ILE A 52 -2.41 10.68 3.17
C ILE A 52 -2.46 11.43 1.83
N LEU A 53 -2.20 10.72 0.72
CA LEU A 53 -2.26 11.31 -0.62
C LEU A 53 -3.67 11.81 -0.96
N ALA A 54 -4.71 11.06 -0.61
CA ALA A 54 -6.09 11.45 -0.88
C ALA A 54 -6.51 12.68 -0.05
N VAL A 55 -6.29 12.63 1.27
CA VAL A 55 -6.81 13.64 2.20
C VAL A 55 -6.01 14.93 2.17
N PHE A 56 -4.69 14.85 2.11
CA PHE A 56 -3.83 16.03 2.27
C PHE A 56 -3.30 16.59 0.95
N VAL A 57 -3.34 15.83 -0.14
CA VAL A 57 -2.80 16.27 -1.43
C VAL A 57 -3.90 16.42 -2.47
N ALA A 58 -4.68 15.37 -2.73
CA ALA A 58 -5.70 15.39 -3.77
C ALA A 58 -6.91 16.24 -3.39
N ALA A 59 -7.44 16.10 -2.16
CA ALA A 59 -8.63 16.83 -1.73
C ALA A 59 -8.43 18.36 -1.66
N PRO A 60 -7.29 18.90 -1.19
CA PRO A 60 -7.05 20.34 -1.18
C PRO A 60 -6.69 20.93 -2.55
N ASN A 61 -6.25 20.11 -3.50
CA ASN A 61 -5.84 20.54 -4.85
C ASN A 61 -6.69 19.87 -5.96
N PRO A 62 -8.02 20.06 -5.97
CA PRO A 62 -8.88 19.47 -6.97
C PRO A 62 -8.71 20.20 -8.31
N GLY A 63 -7.69 19.84 -9.11
CA GLY A 63 -7.50 20.39 -10.46
C GLY A 63 -6.08 20.71 -10.91
N ILE A 64 -5.02 20.33 -10.18
CA ILE A 64 -3.67 20.36 -10.75
C ILE A 64 -3.52 19.12 -11.65
N TYR A 65 -3.66 19.36 -12.96
CA TYR A 65 -3.63 18.37 -14.04
C TYR A 65 -2.24 17.78 -14.25
#